data_AF-A0A8H3IFY0-F1
#
_entry.id   AF-A0A8H3IFY0-F1
#
_cell.length_a   1.000
_cell.length_b   1.000
_cell.length_c   1.000
_cell.angle_alpha   90.00
_cell.angle_beta   90.00
_cell.angle_gamma   90.00
#
_symmetry.space_group_name_H-M   'P 1'
#
loop_
_entity.id
_entity.type
_entity.pdbx_description
1 polymer ?
#
loop_
_entity_poly.entity_id
_entity_poly.type
_entity_poly.pdbx_seq_one_letter_code
_entity_poly.pdbx_strand_id
1 'polypeptide(L)'
;MVPKMSPYPSVSSASTLAPQWSPFHLKILRYGYMKNHPFFTHPPPKTTGREFLGDDKAIKPFKICTHAGLSPEDTVATITRIAAKAIVHPYRTWVPKDKEGKLGYRKGLHELGCNVRMTLLDESGVGGEAREALTFAFQAMDAVLGSVLVAPQRAETRTSSFLGKTSPGSNYRELMRKSVAFGGNLEGELPPVKGMVLER
;
A
#
# COMPACT_ATOMS: atom_id res chain seq x y z
N MET A 1 -22.43 -15.60 -31.08
CA MET A 1 -20.98 -15.31 -31.11
C MET A 1 -20.76 -13.97 -30.44
N VAL A 2 -20.21 -13.97 -29.22
CA VAL A 2 -19.81 -12.73 -28.53
C VAL A 2 -18.45 -12.32 -29.11
N PRO A 3 -18.26 -11.08 -29.59
CA PRO A 3 -16.96 -10.65 -30.08
C PRO A 3 -15.94 -10.72 -28.94
N LYS A 4 -14.80 -11.39 -29.16
CA LYS A 4 -13.66 -11.34 -28.25
C LYS A 4 -13.22 -9.89 -28.12
N MET A 5 -13.43 -9.27 -26.96
CA MET A 5 -12.79 -8.01 -26.60
C MET A 5 -11.28 -8.17 -26.76
N SER A 6 -10.68 -7.29 -27.56
CA SER A 6 -9.23 -7.14 -27.67
C SER A 6 -8.62 -6.99 -26.26
N PRO A 7 -7.51 -7.67 -25.92
CA PRO A 7 -6.87 -7.47 -24.64
C PRO A 7 -6.42 -6.01 -24.54
N TYR A 8 -7.00 -5.26 -23.59
CA TYR A 8 -6.43 -3.98 -23.19
C TYR A 8 -4.94 -4.18 -22.90
N PRO A 9 -4.03 -3.32 -23.42
CA PRO A 9 -2.63 -3.42 -23.06
C PRO A 9 -2.52 -3.30 -21.53
N SER A 10 -2.06 -4.38 -20.90
CA SER A 10 -1.94 -4.48 -19.46
C SER A 10 -0.86 -3.51 -18.97
N VAL A 11 -1.28 -2.52 -18.18
CA VAL A 11 -0.46 -1.60 -17.37
C VAL A 11 0.63 -0.86 -18.17
N SER A 12 0.41 0.43 -18.41
CA SER A 12 1.43 1.33 -18.95
C SER A 12 2.68 1.31 -18.06
N SER A 13 3.86 1.02 -18.62
CA SER A 13 5.13 1.24 -17.94
C SER A 13 5.31 2.75 -17.71
N ALA A 14 5.11 3.19 -16.46
CA ALA A 14 5.19 4.61 -16.08
C ALA A 14 6.56 5.26 -16.37
N SER A 15 7.60 4.46 -16.68
CA SER A 15 8.97 4.91 -16.92
C SER A 15 9.19 5.62 -18.25
N THR A 16 8.31 5.44 -19.25
CA THR A 16 8.56 5.89 -20.63
C THR A 16 7.80 7.16 -21.02
N LEU A 17 6.88 7.64 -20.18
CA LEU A 17 5.94 8.72 -20.49
C LEU A 17 6.24 10.04 -19.76
N ALA A 18 7.51 10.33 -19.46
CA ALA A 18 7.89 11.61 -18.85
C ALA A 18 8.53 12.57 -19.87
N PRO A 19 7.77 13.19 -20.79
CA PRO A 19 8.24 14.37 -21.47
C PRO A 19 7.95 15.63 -20.63
N GLN A 20 8.66 16.67 -20.99
CA GLN A 20 8.80 17.95 -20.31
C GLN A 20 7.45 18.57 -19.90
N TRP A 21 7.31 18.89 -18.62
CA TRP A 21 6.04 19.03 -17.93
C TRP A 21 5.53 20.47 -17.99
N SER A 22 4.37 20.72 -18.60
CA SER A 22 3.83 22.09 -18.69
C SER A 22 3.27 22.58 -17.33
N PRO A 23 3.38 23.89 -17.03
CA PRO A 23 2.74 24.50 -15.85
C PRO A 23 1.21 24.31 -15.80
N PHE A 24 0.57 24.03 -16.94
CA PHE A 24 -0.87 23.82 -17.06
C PHE A 24 -1.33 22.51 -16.39
N HIS A 25 -0.53 21.44 -16.51
CA HIS A 25 -0.76 20.14 -15.85
C HIS A 25 -0.81 20.29 -14.32
N LEU A 26 0.00 21.19 -13.77
CA LEU A 26 0.05 21.42 -12.33
C LEU A 26 -1.23 22.07 -11.80
N LYS A 27 -1.96 22.87 -12.59
CA LYS A 27 -3.13 23.64 -12.11
C LYS A 27 -4.38 22.78 -11.92
N ILE A 28 -4.67 21.88 -12.87
CA ILE A 28 -5.77 20.89 -12.79
C ILE A 28 -5.57 19.94 -11.59
N LEU A 29 -4.32 19.51 -11.39
CA LEU A 29 -3.94 18.51 -10.40
C LEU A 29 -3.75 19.03 -8.98
N ARG A 30 -3.30 20.27 -8.80
CA ARG A 30 -2.77 20.73 -7.50
C ARG A 30 -3.84 21.30 -6.57
N TYR A 31 -5.03 21.66 -7.06
CA TYR A 31 -6.03 22.35 -6.22
C TYR A 31 -7.48 21.88 -6.34
N GLY A 32 -7.93 21.31 -7.46
CA GLY A 32 -9.37 20.96 -7.62
C GLY A 32 -9.72 19.56 -7.14
N TYR A 33 -9.27 18.54 -7.89
CA TYR A 33 -9.73 17.17 -7.67
C TYR A 33 -9.33 16.60 -6.30
N MET A 34 -8.04 16.68 -5.94
CA MET A 34 -7.58 16.09 -4.68
C MET A 34 -8.12 16.80 -3.44
N LYS A 35 -8.21 18.14 -3.45
CA LYS A 35 -8.69 18.90 -2.29
C LYS A 35 -10.16 18.66 -1.97
N ASN A 36 -10.95 18.36 -2.99
CA ASN A 36 -12.40 18.21 -2.86
C ASN A 36 -12.83 16.74 -2.72
N HIS A 37 -11.90 15.80 -2.76
CA HIS A 37 -12.22 14.38 -2.68
C HIS A 37 -12.02 13.87 -1.24
N PRO A 38 -13.09 13.32 -0.60
CA PRO A 38 -13.08 12.98 0.82
C PRO A 38 -11.91 12.09 1.26
N PHE A 39 -11.51 11.13 0.43
CA PHE A 39 -10.39 10.23 0.74
C PHE A 39 -9.05 10.95 0.95
N PHE A 40 -8.73 11.98 0.15
CA PHE A 40 -7.43 12.64 0.25
C PHE A 40 -7.37 13.60 1.44
N THR A 41 -8.50 14.16 1.86
CA THR A 41 -8.58 15.10 3.00
C THR A 41 -8.77 14.41 4.34
N HIS A 42 -9.25 13.16 4.38
CA HIS A 42 -9.40 12.40 5.62
C HIS A 42 -8.04 12.16 6.32
N PRO A 43 -7.91 12.42 7.63
CA PRO A 43 -6.70 12.09 8.40
C PRO A 43 -6.57 10.56 8.64
N PRO A 44 -5.38 10.02 8.98
CA PRO A 44 -5.24 8.64 9.45
C PRO A 44 -5.99 8.38 10.78
N PRO A 45 -6.42 7.14 11.08
CA PRO A 45 -6.36 5.93 10.25
C PRO A 45 -7.25 6.02 9.01
N LYS A 46 -6.76 5.49 7.88
CA LYS A 46 -7.55 5.38 6.65
C LYS A 46 -7.05 4.27 5.75
N THR A 47 -7.99 3.56 5.13
CA THR A 47 -7.76 2.55 4.09
C THR A 47 -8.65 2.87 2.89
N THR A 48 -8.33 2.30 1.73
CA THR A 48 -9.15 2.44 0.53
C THR A 48 -8.92 1.26 -0.40
N GLY A 49 -9.75 1.15 -1.43
CA GLY A 49 -9.69 0.13 -2.45
C GLY A 49 -10.47 0.56 -3.69
N ARG A 50 -10.85 -0.42 -4.50
CA ARG A 50 -11.61 -0.20 -5.74
C ARG A 50 -13.01 0.34 -5.49
N GLU A 51 -13.52 0.23 -4.26
CA GLU A 51 -14.81 0.77 -3.83
C GLU A 51 -14.83 2.31 -3.90
N PHE A 52 -13.69 2.96 -3.62
CA PHE A 52 -13.55 4.42 -3.60
C PHE A 52 -12.71 4.98 -4.74
N LEU A 53 -11.75 4.21 -5.26
CA LEU A 53 -10.82 4.61 -6.32
C LEU A 53 -10.77 3.57 -7.46
N GLY A 54 -11.92 2.98 -7.78
CA GLY A 54 -12.07 2.04 -8.89
C GLY A 54 -12.08 2.72 -10.27
N ASP A 55 -12.10 1.88 -11.31
CA ASP A 55 -12.02 2.31 -12.71
C ASP A 55 -13.21 3.21 -13.10
N ASP A 56 -14.39 2.96 -12.52
CA ASP A 56 -15.59 3.80 -12.69
C ASP A 56 -15.39 5.22 -12.13
N LYS A 57 -14.60 5.35 -11.05
CA LYS A 57 -14.23 6.65 -10.45
C LYS A 57 -13.10 7.33 -11.21
N ALA A 58 -12.23 6.57 -11.88
CA ALA A 58 -11.18 7.09 -12.74
C ALA A 58 -11.72 7.81 -14.00
N ILE A 59 -12.99 7.58 -14.36
CA ILE A 59 -13.68 8.31 -15.44
C ILE A 59 -13.71 9.81 -15.18
N LYS A 60 -13.90 10.26 -13.93
CA LYS A 60 -14.00 11.68 -13.59
C LYS A 60 -12.70 12.45 -13.87
N PRO A 61 -11.53 12.06 -13.32
CA PRO A 61 -10.28 12.72 -13.67
C PRO A 61 -9.94 12.58 -15.16
N PHE A 62 -10.25 11.45 -15.79
CA PHE A 62 -10.07 11.28 -17.24
C PHE A 62 -10.89 12.31 -18.04
N LYS A 63 -12.20 12.45 -17.76
CA LYS A 63 -13.07 13.45 -18.41
C LYS A 63 -12.56 14.87 -18.21
N ILE A 64 -12.05 15.21 -17.01
CA ILE A 64 -11.47 16.54 -16.75
C ILE A 64 -10.28 16.79 -17.68
N CYS A 65 -9.41 15.80 -17.88
CA CYS A 65 -8.25 15.93 -18.76
C CYS A 65 -8.67 16.09 -20.23
N THR A 66 -9.60 15.26 -20.70
CA THR A 66 -10.04 15.32 -22.10
C THR A 66 -10.79 16.60 -22.44
N HIS A 67 -11.65 17.11 -21.53
CA HIS A 67 -12.32 18.41 -21.74
C HIS A 67 -11.36 19.59 -21.71
N ALA A 68 -10.23 19.46 -21.01
CA ALA A 68 -9.16 20.45 -21.02
C ALA A 68 -8.24 20.33 -22.26
N GLY A 69 -8.55 19.42 -23.20
CA GLY A 69 -7.80 19.25 -24.45
C GLY A 69 -6.46 18.52 -24.29
N LEU A 70 -6.25 17.79 -23.20
CA LEU A 70 -5.02 17.02 -23.00
C LEU A 70 -4.95 15.86 -23.98
N SER A 71 -3.74 15.55 -24.45
CA SER A 71 -3.49 14.32 -25.19
C SER A 71 -3.69 13.08 -24.30
N PRO A 72 -3.82 11.88 -24.90
CA PRO A 72 -3.84 10.63 -24.14
C PRO A 72 -2.62 10.48 -23.22
N GLU A 73 -1.43 10.83 -23.69
CA GLU A 73 -0.17 10.75 -22.94
C GLU A 73 -0.18 11.72 -21.75
N ASP A 74 -0.59 12.97 -21.98
CA ASP A 74 -0.73 13.98 -20.93
C ASP A 74 -1.79 13.59 -19.90
N THR A 75 -2.84 12.90 -20.33
CA THR A 75 -3.88 12.37 -19.44
C THR A 75 -3.31 11.26 -18.54
N VAL A 76 -2.55 10.31 -19.10
CA VAL A 76 -1.90 9.25 -18.31
C VAL A 76 -0.87 9.83 -17.35
N ALA A 77 -0.05 10.79 -17.80
CA ALA A 77 0.91 11.49 -16.95
C ALA A 77 0.20 12.24 -15.81
N THR A 78 -0.93 12.88 -16.10
CA THR A 78 -1.76 13.59 -15.13
C THR A 78 -2.32 12.65 -14.07
N ILE A 79 -2.91 11.53 -14.45
CA ILE A 79 -3.43 10.52 -13.52
C ILE A 79 -2.30 9.92 -12.67
N THR A 80 -1.18 9.56 -13.28
CA THR A 80 0.02 9.06 -12.57
C THR A 80 0.50 10.07 -11.52
N ARG A 81 0.44 11.36 -11.84
CA ARG A 81 0.80 12.44 -10.91
C ARG A 81 -0.16 12.58 -9.73
N ILE A 82 -1.45 12.27 -9.90
CA ILE A 82 -2.41 12.18 -8.77
C ILE A 82 -1.94 11.12 -7.78
N ALA A 83 -1.59 9.92 -8.26
CA ALA A 83 -1.10 8.85 -7.41
C ALA A 83 0.19 9.24 -6.67
N ALA A 84 1.17 9.80 -7.38
CA ALA A 84 2.42 10.25 -6.76
C ALA A 84 2.20 11.35 -5.70
N LYS A 85 1.29 12.32 -5.96
CA LYS A 85 0.92 13.33 -4.96
C LYS A 85 0.15 12.74 -3.77
N ALA A 86 -0.67 11.73 -4.00
CA ALA A 86 -1.42 11.05 -2.94
C ALA A 86 -0.48 10.30 -1.98
N ILE A 87 0.75 9.97 -2.39
CA ILE A 87 1.81 9.46 -1.51
C ILE A 87 2.53 10.61 -0.80
N VAL A 88 2.99 11.63 -1.54
CA VAL A 88 3.78 12.75 -1.01
C VAL A 88 3.01 13.60 0.01
N HIS A 89 1.74 13.89 -0.25
CA HIS A 89 0.97 14.80 0.59
C HIS A 89 0.78 14.25 2.01
N PRO A 90 0.28 13.02 2.24
CA PRO A 90 0.20 12.45 3.57
C PRO A 90 1.57 12.29 4.24
N TYR A 91 2.61 11.94 3.48
CA TYR A 91 3.97 11.86 4.02
C TYR A 91 4.37 13.19 4.68
N ARG A 92 4.28 14.31 3.94
CA ARG A 92 4.62 15.65 4.46
C ARG A 92 3.71 16.13 5.58
N THR A 93 2.44 15.77 5.55
CA THR A 93 1.46 16.24 6.53
C THR A 93 1.57 15.47 7.85
N TRP A 94 1.86 14.16 7.81
CA TRP A 94 1.69 13.28 8.97
C TRP A 94 2.95 12.61 9.47
N VAL A 95 4.05 12.57 8.70
CA VAL A 95 5.34 12.02 9.14
C VAL A 95 6.11 13.10 9.91
N PRO A 96 6.51 12.84 11.17
CA PRO A 96 7.34 13.77 11.93
C PRO A 96 8.66 14.06 11.21
N LYS A 97 9.09 15.33 11.22
CA LYS A 97 10.31 15.78 10.50
C LYS A 97 11.58 15.10 10.99
N ASP A 98 11.64 14.77 12.28
CA ASP A 98 12.72 14.03 12.94
C ASP A 98 12.78 12.55 12.52
N LYS A 99 11.72 12.04 11.86
CA LYS A 99 11.62 10.66 11.36
C LYS A 99 11.64 10.59 9.83
N GLU A 100 12.07 11.66 9.14
CA GLU A 100 12.27 11.66 7.69
C GLU A 100 13.45 10.75 7.33
N GLY A 101 13.20 9.46 7.18
CA GLY A 101 14.22 8.45 6.93
C GLY A 101 13.68 7.21 6.22
N LYS A 102 14.11 7.02 4.97
CA LYS A 102 13.92 5.85 4.09
C LYS A 102 12.46 5.44 3.84
N LEU A 103 11.81 6.11 2.88
CA LEU A 103 10.58 5.60 2.27
C LEU A 103 10.96 4.70 1.08
N GLY A 104 10.64 3.40 1.14
CA GLY A 104 10.91 2.48 0.04
C GLY A 104 9.87 2.61 -1.07
N TYR A 105 10.10 3.45 -2.09
CA TYR A 105 9.29 3.53 -3.31
C TYR A 105 10.11 4.07 -4.51
N ARG A 106 9.74 3.73 -5.75
CA ARG A 106 10.54 4.01 -6.97
C ARG A 106 10.50 5.49 -7.43
N LYS A 107 11.45 5.83 -8.34
CA LYS A 107 11.67 7.13 -9.02
C LYS A 107 10.35 7.85 -9.38
N GLY A 108 10.18 9.09 -8.90
CA GLY A 108 9.04 9.97 -9.18
C GLY A 108 8.72 10.94 -8.03
N LEU A 109 9.04 10.59 -6.78
CA LEU A 109 8.78 11.45 -5.61
C LEU A 109 9.79 12.59 -5.43
N HIS A 110 11.04 12.40 -5.89
CA HIS A 110 12.10 13.41 -5.77
C HIS A 110 11.72 14.73 -6.46
N GLU A 111 11.16 14.63 -7.68
CA GLU A 111 10.65 15.78 -8.45
C GLU A 111 9.45 16.48 -7.79
N LEU A 112 8.83 15.85 -6.78
CA LEU A 112 7.74 16.44 -6.01
C LEU A 112 8.26 17.19 -4.76
N GLY A 113 9.58 17.25 -4.60
CA GLY A 113 10.31 17.92 -3.53
C GLY A 113 10.40 17.09 -2.24
N CYS A 114 10.18 15.78 -2.29
CA CYS A 114 10.47 14.91 -1.15
C CYS A 114 11.97 14.64 -1.12
N ASN A 115 12.69 15.27 -0.19
CA ASN A 115 14.12 15.01 0.05
C ASN A 115 14.29 13.75 0.91
N VAL A 116 13.80 12.61 0.39
CA VAL A 116 13.80 11.33 1.10
C VAL A 116 14.61 10.34 0.28
N ARG A 117 15.58 9.68 0.93
CA ARG A 117 16.30 8.57 0.30
C ARG A 117 15.31 7.44 0.05
N MET A 118 15.19 7.04 -1.21
CA MET A 118 14.38 5.90 -1.61
C MET A 118 15.28 4.70 -1.89
N THR A 119 14.89 3.53 -1.39
CA THR A 119 15.61 2.26 -1.57
C THR A 119 14.61 1.18 -1.95
N LEU A 120 15.07 0.14 -2.65
CA LEU A 120 14.23 -1.04 -2.84
C LEU A 120 14.14 -1.82 -1.52
N LEU A 121 13.03 -2.54 -1.32
CA LEU A 121 12.91 -3.41 -0.14
C LEU A 121 13.96 -4.53 -0.18
N ASP A 122 14.32 -4.99 -1.37
CA ASP A 122 15.33 -6.02 -1.63
C ASP A 122 16.68 -5.68 -0.98
N GLU A 123 17.02 -4.38 -0.88
CA GLU A 123 18.23 -3.91 -0.20
C GLU A 123 18.21 -4.18 1.31
N SER A 124 17.02 -4.40 1.90
CA SER A 124 16.86 -4.82 3.30
C SER A 124 16.98 -6.34 3.50
N GLY A 125 17.08 -7.12 2.41
CA GLY A 125 17.14 -8.58 2.44
C GLY A 125 15.81 -9.31 2.36
N VAL A 126 14.72 -8.57 2.13
CA VAL A 126 13.40 -9.14 1.84
C VAL A 126 13.03 -8.77 0.42
N GLY A 127 12.76 -9.77 -0.43
CA GLY A 127 12.35 -9.51 -1.82
C GLY A 127 11.08 -8.67 -1.87
N GLY A 128 11.08 -7.59 -2.66
CA GLY A 128 9.96 -6.64 -2.74
C GLY A 128 8.62 -7.32 -3.06
N GLU A 129 8.63 -8.22 -4.04
CA GLU A 129 7.46 -8.99 -4.49
C GLU A 129 6.99 -10.02 -3.45
N ALA A 130 7.90 -10.53 -2.61
CA ALA A 130 7.59 -11.55 -1.62
C ALA A 130 6.98 -10.97 -0.32
N ARG A 131 7.07 -9.64 -0.13
CA ARG A 131 6.70 -8.97 1.11
C ARG A 131 5.28 -9.31 1.57
N GLU A 132 4.30 -9.17 0.67
CA GLU A 132 2.89 -9.38 1.04
C GLU A 132 2.60 -10.85 1.36
N ALA A 133 3.13 -11.77 0.55
CA ALA A 133 3.03 -13.21 0.83
C ALA A 133 3.67 -13.58 2.19
N LEU A 134 4.82 -13.00 2.51
CA LEU A 134 5.50 -13.19 3.79
C LEU A 134 4.65 -12.67 4.96
N THR A 135 3.96 -11.53 4.80
CA THR A 135 3.06 -11.04 5.86
C THR A 135 1.92 -12.01 6.14
N PHE A 136 1.33 -12.65 5.12
CA PHE A 136 0.32 -13.69 5.33
C PHE A 136 0.89 -14.95 5.97
N ALA A 137 2.09 -15.36 5.59
CA ALA A 137 2.76 -16.50 6.22
C ALA A 137 3.01 -16.26 7.72
N PHE A 138 3.43 -15.05 8.09
CA PHE A 138 3.61 -14.65 9.48
C PHE A 138 2.29 -14.64 10.26
N GLN A 139 1.23 -14.07 9.67
CA GLN A 139 -0.11 -14.10 10.27
C GLN A 139 -0.67 -15.52 10.44
N ALA A 140 -0.38 -16.43 9.50
CA ALA A 140 -0.77 -17.83 9.61
C ALA A 140 -0.01 -18.53 10.76
N MET A 141 1.27 -18.23 10.93
CA MET A 141 2.06 -18.71 12.07
C MET A 141 1.49 -18.18 13.39
N ASP A 142 1.20 -16.87 13.48
CA ASP A 142 0.59 -16.27 14.67
C ASP A 142 -0.76 -16.91 15.01
N ALA A 143 -1.60 -17.16 14.00
CA ALA A 143 -2.89 -17.83 14.16
C ALA A 143 -2.76 -19.27 14.67
N VAL A 144 -1.73 -20.00 14.22
CA VAL A 144 -1.44 -21.36 14.70
C VAL A 144 -0.93 -21.34 16.13
N LEU A 145 -0.05 -20.40 16.47
CA LEU A 145 0.59 -20.30 17.80
C LEU A 145 -0.32 -19.68 18.86
N GLY A 146 -1.40 -18.99 18.47
CA GLY A 146 -2.17 -18.19 19.43
C GLY A 146 -1.41 -16.95 19.88
N SER A 147 -0.70 -16.32 18.95
CA SER A 147 -0.03 -15.03 19.11
C SER A 147 -0.90 -13.90 18.54
N VAL A 148 -0.82 -12.73 19.17
CA VAL A 148 -1.59 -11.55 18.78
C VAL A 148 -0.73 -10.56 17.99
N LEU A 149 -1.33 -9.96 16.97
CA LEU A 149 -0.69 -8.88 16.23
C LEU A 149 -0.77 -7.57 17.01
N VAL A 150 0.32 -6.80 16.95
CA VAL A 150 0.35 -5.45 17.51
C VAL A 150 -0.33 -4.50 16.55
N ALA A 151 -1.46 -3.94 16.99
CA ALA A 151 -2.09 -2.84 16.29
C ALA A 151 -1.15 -1.61 16.26
N PRO A 152 -1.03 -0.92 15.10
CA PRO A 152 -0.18 0.26 14.99
C PRO A 152 -0.69 1.41 15.87
N GLN A 153 0.18 2.36 16.19
CA GLN A 153 -0.11 3.46 17.14
C GLN A 153 -1.30 4.35 16.76
N ARG A 154 -1.64 4.46 15.46
CA ARG A 154 -2.74 5.31 14.95
C ARG A 154 -3.92 4.50 14.41
N ALA A 155 -4.16 3.30 14.93
CA ALA A 155 -5.41 2.58 14.71
C ALA A 155 -6.53 3.12 15.60
N GLU A 156 -7.78 2.86 15.23
CA GLU A 156 -8.99 3.25 15.99
C GLU A 156 -8.99 2.60 17.39
N THR A 157 -8.54 1.34 17.46
CA THR A 157 -8.32 0.63 18.71
C THR A 157 -6.95 -0.05 18.67
N ARG A 158 -6.39 -0.30 19.86
CA ARG A 158 -5.13 -1.04 20.02
C ARG A 158 -5.32 -2.37 20.73
N THR A 159 -6.55 -2.88 20.68
CA THR A 159 -6.91 -4.16 21.28
C THR A 159 -6.22 -5.27 20.50
N SER A 160 -5.49 -6.12 21.21
CA SER A 160 -4.92 -7.35 20.66
C SER A 160 -6.04 -8.19 20.04
N SER A 161 -5.79 -8.77 18.88
CA SER A 161 -6.78 -9.62 18.20
C SER A 161 -6.09 -10.72 17.42
N PHE A 162 -6.69 -11.91 17.49
CA PHE A 162 -6.33 -13.03 16.62
C PHE A 162 -6.88 -12.77 15.22
N LEU A 163 -6.01 -12.88 14.21
CA LEU A 163 -6.42 -12.79 12.82
C LEU A 163 -6.48 -14.18 12.19
N GLY A 164 -7.37 -14.32 11.21
CA GLY A 164 -7.49 -15.53 10.42
C GLY A 164 -8.49 -16.55 10.96
N LYS A 165 -8.61 -17.66 10.23
CA LYS A 165 -9.41 -18.83 10.58
C LYS A 165 -8.62 -20.07 10.20
N THR A 166 -8.65 -21.09 11.04
CA THR A 166 -7.99 -22.36 10.76
C THR A 166 -8.93 -23.29 10.00
N SER A 167 -8.42 -23.87 8.92
CA SER A 167 -9.09 -24.94 8.18
C SER A 167 -8.31 -26.23 8.39
N PRO A 168 -8.85 -27.21 9.15
CA PRO A 168 -8.11 -28.42 9.48
C PRO A 168 -7.70 -29.24 8.24
N GLY A 169 -6.40 -29.47 8.09
CA GLY A 169 -5.83 -30.43 7.14
C GLY A 169 -5.48 -31.77 7.81
N SER A 170 -4.85 -32.67 7.06
CA SER A 170 -4.45 -34.00 7.56
C SER A 170 -3.47 -33.94 8.74
N ASN A 171 -2.61 -32.92 8.81
CA ASN A 171 -1.63 -32.73 9.88
C ASN A 171 -2.16 -31.91 11.07
N TYR A 172 -3.44 -31.51 11.08
CA TYR A 172 -3.98 -30.53 12.03
C TYR A 172 -3.71 -30.91 13.50
N ARG A 173 -3.98 -32.16 13.89
CA ARG A 173 -3.78 -32.62 15.27
C ARG A 173 -2.31 -32.58 15.70
N GLU A 174 -1.39 -32.90 14.81
CA GLU A 174 0.04 -32.85 15.11
C GLU A 174 0.52 -31.40 15.21
N LEU A 175 0.09 -30.55 14.29
CA LEU A 175 0.43 -29.12 14.27
C LEU A 175 -0.04 -28.42 15.54
N MET A 176 -1.31 -28.61 15.94
CA MET A 176 -1.85 -28.00 17.15
C MET A 176 -1.15 -28.49 18.41
N ARG A 177 -0.71 -29.76 18.45
CA ARG A 177 0.09 -30.28 19.57
C ARG A 177 1.44 -29.56 19.69
N LYS A 178 2.13 -29.35 18.56
CA LYS A 178 3.40 -28.60 18.52
C LYS A 178 3.21 -27.13 18.93
N SER A 179 2.11 -26.53 18.49
CA SER A 179 1.74 -25.16 18.86
C SER A 179 1.55 -25.00 20.37
N VAL A 180 0.70 -25.83 21.00
CA VAL A 180 0.48 -25.77 22.45
C VAL A 180 1.78 -26.01 23.22
N ALA A 181 2.62 -26.94 22.77
CA ALA A 181 3.92 -27.20 23.39
C ALA A 181 4.86 -25.99 23.33
N PHE A 182 4.78 -25.13 22.30
CA PHE A 182 5.61 -23.93 22.18
C PHE A 182 5.33 -22.90 23.29
N GLY A 183 4.07 -22.75 23.71
CA GLY A 183 3.69 -21.85 24.81
C GLY A 183 4.04 -22.39 26.21
N GLY A 184 4.41 -23.66 26.33
CA GLY A 184 4.68 -24.29 27.62
C GLY A 184 3.48 -24.20 28.56
N ASN A 185 3.69 -23.64 29.75
CA ASN A 185 2.66 -23.45 30.77
C ASN A 185 2.00 -22.07 30.73
N LEU A 186 2.20 -21.29 29.66
CA LEU A 186 1.57 -19.98 29.55
C LEU A 186 0.05 -20.14 29.45
N GLU A 187 -0.67 -19.51 30.36
CA GLU A 187 -2.12 -19.38 30.29
C GLU A 187 -2.50 -18.11 29.50
N GLY A 188 -3.35 -18.26 28.49
CA GLY A 188 -3.82 -17.14 27.66
C GLY A 188 -3.03 -16.95 26.36
N GLU A 189 -2.84 -15.69 25.95
CA GLU A 189 -2.24 -15.32 24.66
C GLU A 189 -0.71 -15.21 24.73
N LEU A 190 -0.02 -15.61 23.65
CA LEU A 190 1.41 -15.33 23.52
C LEU A 190 1.64 -13.83 23.33
N PRO A 191 2.69 -13.26 23.96
CA PRO A 191 3.03 -11.87 23.76
C PRO A 191 3.45 -11.63 22.30
N PRO A 192 3.21 -10.42 21.77
CA PRO A 192 3.59 -10.11 20.41
C PRO A 192 5.11 -10.21 20.20
N VAL A 193 5.50 -10.65 19.00
CA VAL A 193 6.89 -10.68 18.56
C VAL A 193 7.48 -9.27 18.56
N LYS A 194 8.62 -9.09 19.24
CA LYS A 194 9.30 -7.78 19.40
C LYS A 194 10.52 -7.59 18.51
N GLY A 195 10.99 -8.65 17.86
CA GLY A 195 12.19 -8.62 17.04
C GLY A 195 12.16 -9.73 15.99
N MET A 196 12.88 -9.50 14.88
CA MET A 196 13.01 -10.43 13.78
C MET A 196 14.47 -10.47 13.35
N VAL A 197 15.01 -11.68 13.22
CA VAL A 197 16.34 -11.93 12.66
C VAL A 197 16.15 -12.50 11.26
N LEU A 198 16.82 -11.91 10.27
CA LEU A 198 16.80 -12.39 8.90
C LEU A 198 18.09 -13.19 8.65
N GLU A 199 17.93 -14.49 8.40
CA GLU A 199 19.01 -15.38 7.98
C GLU A 199 18.91 -15.60 6.46
N ARG A 200 20.06 -15.65 5.79
CA ARG A 200 20.17 -15.84 4.32
C ARG A 200 20.98 -17.08 4.01
#